data_AF-A0A5R8MZ74-F1
#
_entry.id   AF-A0A5R8MZ74-F1
#
_cell.length_a   1.000
_cell.length_b   1.000
_cell.length_c   1.000
_cell.angle_alpha   90.00
_cell.angle_beta   90.00
_cell.angle_gamma   90.00
#
_symmetry.space_group_name_H-M   'P 1'
#
loop_
_entity.id
_entity.type
_entity.pdbx_description
1 polymer ?
#
loop_
_entity_poly.entity_id
_entity_poly.type
_entity_poly.pdbx_seq_one_letter_code
_entity_poly.pdbx_strand_id
1 'polypeptide(L)' 'MIEVLAPGPYATVQDLGRPGHAHLGVPRSGAADAPSLRLANRLVGNAE' A
#
# COMPACT_ATOMS: atom_id res chain seq x y z
N MET A 1 13.27 1.34 12.98
CA MET A 1 13.79 1.89 11.70
C MET A 1 14.10 0.70 10.80
N ILE A 2 13.75 0.77 9.51
CA ILE A 2 14.06 -0.28 8.52
C ILE A 2 15.04 0.31 7.52
N GLU A 3 16.19 -0.34 7.33
CA GLU A 3 17.18 0.01 6.31
C GLU A 3 16.94 -0.81 5.04
N VAL A 4 16.96 -0.17 3.88
CA VAL A 4 16.75 -0.83 2.58
C VAL A 4 18.10 -1.14 1.95
N LEU A 5 18.47 -2.43 1.89
CA LEU A 5 19.73 -2.87 1.30
C LEU A 5 19.61 -3.19 -0.20
N ALA A 6 18.48 -3.75 -0.64
CA ALA A 6 18.22 -4.12 -2.04
C ALA A 6 16.71 -4.12 -2.35
N PRO A 7 16.15 -3.11 -3.05
CA PRO A 7 14.71 -2.98 -3.27
C PRO A 7 14.14 -3.82 -4.43
N GLY A 8 14.98 -4.36 -5.30
CA GLY A 8 14.51 -4.96 -6.56
C GLY A 8 13.92 -3.93 -7.53
N PRO A 9 13.20 -4.36 -8.57
CA PRO A 9 12.83 -3.48 -9.69
C PRO A 9 11.71 -2.48 -9.39
N TYR A 10 10.74 -2.80 -8.51
CA TYR A 10 9.55 -1.98 -8.26
C TYR A 10 9.03 -2.09 -6.81
N ALA A 11 9.88 -1.81 -5.82
CA ALA A 11 9.43 -1.70 -4.43
C ALA A 11 8.83 -0.31 -4.16
N THR A 12 7.60 -0.29 -3.65
CA THR A 12 6.92 0.94 -3.22
C THR A 12 6.21 0.70 -1.90
N VAL A 13 6.04 1.76 -1.12
CA VAL A 13 5.15 1.74 0.05
C VAL A 13 3.72 1.90 -0.46
N GLN A 14 2.84 0.99 -0.08
CA GLN A 14 1.43 0.99 -0.49
C GLN A 14 0.52 0.85 0.73
N ASP A 15 -0.67 1.43 0.61
CA ASP A 15 -1.77 1.39 1.57
C ASP A 15 -3.08 1.02 0.84
N LEU A 16 -4.25 1.37 1.42
CA LEU A 16 -5.56 1.16 0.80
C LEU A 16 -5.92 2.23 -0.27
N GLY A 17 -5.00 3.17 -0.52
CA GLY A 17 -5.15 4.23 -1.49
C GLY A 17 -5.85 5.47 -0.95
N ARG A 18 -6.24 6.34 -1.89
CA ARG A 18 -6.80 7.68 -1.69
C ARG A 18 -8.10 7.87 -2.51
N PRO A 19 -9.19 7.18 -2.19
CA PRO A 19 -10.46 7.34 -2.91
C PRO A 19 -11.02 8.77 -2.75
N GLY A 20 -11.99 9.14 -3.60
CA GLY A 20 -12.73 10.41 -3.51
C GLY A 20 -12.12 11.61 -4.26
N HIS A 21 -10.87 11.52 -4.73
CA HIS A 21 -10.15 12.65 -5.32
C HIS A 21 -10.12 12.64 -6.86
N ALA A 22 -10.91 11.77 -7.50
CA ALA A 22 -10.95 11.64 -8.96
C ALA A 22 -11.40 12.95 -9.66
N HIS A 23 -12.25 13.75 -9.01
CA HIS A 23 -12.69 15.05 -9.50
C HIS A 23 -11.55 16.08 -9.61
N LEU A 24 -10.43 15.83 -8.94
CA LEU A 24 -9.20 16.63 -9.01
C LEU A 24 -8.15 15.97 -9.93
N GLY A 25 -8.50 14.88 -10.64
CA GLY A 25 -7.57 14.11 -11.46
C GLY A 25 -6.63 13.19 -10.67
N VAL A 26 -6.88 12.98 -9.37
CA VAL A 26 -6.02 12.11 -8.54
C VAL A 26 -6.54 10.67 -8.57
N PRO A 27 -5.72 9.68 -8.99
CA PRO A 27 -6.12 8.28 -9.02
C PRO A 27 -6.19 7.67 -7.62
N ARG A 28 -6.98 6.59 -7.49
CA ARG A 28 -7.17 5.88 -6.20
C ARG A 28 -5.86 5.32 -5.62
N SER A 29 -4.92 4.81 -6.44
CA SER A 29 -3.67 4.18 -5.96
C SER A 29 -3.93 3.02 -4.98
N GLY A 30 -2.96 2.72 -4.11
CA GLY A 30 -2.98 1.63 -3.15
C GLY A 30 -2.37 0.32 -3.70
N ALA A 31 -2.33 -0.70 -2.85
CA ALA A 31 -1.80 -2.01 -3.21
C ALA A 31 -2.53 -2.63 -4.41
N ALA A 32 -1.77 -3.19 -5.35
CA ALA A 32 -2.31 -3.92 -6.49
C ALA A 32 -3.10 -5.17 -6.07
N ASP A 33 -2.64 -5.85 -5.01
CA ASP A 33 -3.34 -6.95 -4.33
C ASP A 33 -3.76 -6.52 -2.92
N ALA A 34 -4.93 -5.89 -2.82
CA ALA A 34 -5.47 -5.39 -1.56
C ALA A 34 -5.77 -6.51 -0.53
N PRO A 35 -6.32 -7.68 -0.90
CA PRO A 35 -6.46 -8.81 0.01
C PRO A 35 -5.15 -9.23 0.68
N SER A 36 -4.05 -9.32 -0.07
CA SER A 36 -2.74 -9.68 0.48
C SER A 36 -2.18 -8.61 1.43
N LEU A 37 -2.30 -7.33 1.08
CA LEU A 37 -1.91 -6.23 1.99
C LEU A 37 -2.69 -6.28 3.31
N ARG A 38 -3.99 -6.53 3.24
CA ARG A 38 -4.88 -6.65 4.41
C ARG A 38 -4.49 -7.82 5.31
N LEU A 39 -4.28 -9.00 4.70
CA LEU A 39 -3.78 -10.17 5.42
C LEU A 39 -2.46 -9.88 6.13
N ALA A 40 -1.48 -9.27 5.45
CA ALA A 40 -0.19 -8.94 6.04
C ALA A 40 -0.31 -7.99 7.24
N ASN A 41 -1.16 -6.96 7.15
CA ASN A 41 -1.43 -6.05 8.27
C ASN A 41 -2.10 -6.76 9.45
N ARG A 42 -3.08 -7.63 9.21
CA ARG A 42 -3.72 -8.42 10.28
C ARG A 42 -2.74 -9.35 10.99
N LEU A 43 -1.82 -9.97 10.25
CA LEU A 43 -0.82 -10.89 10.82
C LEU A 43 0.09 -10.20 11.83
N VAL A 44 0.33 -8.89 11.70
CA VAL A 44 1.13 -8.09 12.63
C VAL A 44 0.28 -7.25 13.60
N GLY A 45 -1.04 -7.42 13.60
CA GLY A 45 -1.96 -6.74 14.52
C GLY A 45 -2.30 -5.29 14.18
N ASN A 46 -2.05 -4.85 12.95
CA ASN A 46 -2.43 -3.52 12.49
C ASN A 46 -3.93 -3.44 12.16
N ALA A 47 -4.53 -2.26 12.33
CA ALA A 47 -5.88 -1.98 11.84
C ALA A 47 -5.91 -1.92 10.31
N GLU A 48 -7.01 -2.40 9.70
CA GLU A 48 -7.30 -2.32 8.26
C GLU A 48 -8.15 -1.09 7.90
#